data_AF-A0A4Z1T4U9-F1
#
_entry.id   AF-A0A4Z1T4U9-F1
#
_cell.length_a   1.000
_cell.length_b   1.000
_cell.length_c   1.000
_cell.angle_alpha   90.00
_cell.angle_beta   90.00
_cell.angle_gamma   90.00
#
_symmetry.space_group_name_H-M   'P 1'
#
loop_
_entity.id
_entity.type
_entity.pdbx_description
1 polymer ?
#
loop_
_entity_poly.entity_id
_entity_poly.type
_entity_poly.pdbx_seq_one_letter_code
_entity_poly.pdbx_strand_id
1 'polypeptide(L)'
;MEEALEVLKQKIGSLEAEAEEVSEERHAGYQELLTVLDATRLRLMSIAEIQYQLAIQHAKHTLDYTKEQINNDYKSAKDDIKEKLLADLRKKRRDANDLAESLKESGVQVPPDLFARLDVILPNPNRRRPREHGRSQRQPYASINLKLSEHDIKEDNAYIQSLHQQTNA
;
A
#
# COMPACT_ATOMS: atom_id res chain seq x y z
N MET A 1 58.74 -51.96 -0.86
CA MET A 1 58.32 -51.28 -2.11
C MET A 1 57.12 -51.97 -2.75
N GLU A 2 57.01 -53.29 -2.71
CA GLU A 2 55.84 -54.03 -3.23
C GLU A 2 54.55 -53.75 -2.43
N GLU A 3 54.59 -53.72 -1.10
CA GLU A 3 53.44 -53.36 -0.24
C GLU A 3 52.85 -51.98 -0.59
N ALA A 4 53.70 -50.98 -0.84
CA ALA A 4 53.24 -49.64 -1.20
C ALA A 4 52.55 -49.62 -2.58
N LEU A 5 52.98 -50.48 -3.50
CA LEU A 5 52.41 -50.63 -4.83
C LEU A 5 51.04 -51.32 -4.78
N GLU A 6 50.87 -52.26 -3.85
CA GLU A 6 49.62 -53.00 -3.64
C GLU A 6 48.54 -52.13 -2.98
N VAL A 7 48.93 -51.32 -1.97
CA VAL A 7 48.06 -50.28 -1.39
C VAL A 7 47.63 -49.25 -2.44
N LEU A 8 48.54 -48.87 -3.36
CA LEU A 8 48.21 -47.94 -4.43
C LEU A 8 47.18 -48.53 -5.41
N LYS A 9 47.32 -49.81 -5.80
CA LYS A 9 46.35 -50.50 -6.65
C LYS A 9 44.96 -50.59 -6.02
N GLN A 10 44.89 -50.88 -4.71
CA GLN A 10 43.62 -50.90 -3.98
C GLN A 10 42.95 -49.53 -3.96
N LYS A 11 43.71 -48.45 -3.73
CA LYS A 11 43.18 -47.08 -3.75
C LYS A 11 42.68 -46.65 -5.13
N ILE A 12 43.37 -47.06 -6.20
CA ILE A 12 42.92 -46.78 -7.56
C ILE A 12 41.61 -47.52 -7.84
N GLY A 13 41.52 -48.80 -7.49
CA GLY A 13 40.29 -49.57 -7.66
C GLY A 13 39.10 -49.01 -6.86
N SER A 14 39.33 -48.51 -5.64
CA SER A 14 38.26 -47.85 -4.87
C SER A 14 37.82 -46.53 -5.51
N LEU A 15 38.75 -45.75 -6.05
CA LEU A 15 38.42 -44.50 -6.77
C LEU A 15 37.65 -44.76 -8.06
N GLU A 16 37.99 -45.82 -8.80
CA GLU A 16 37.28 -46.23 -10.01
C GLU A 16 35.84 -46.67 -9.69
N ALA A 17 35.65 -47.45 -8.61
CA ALA A 17 34.32 -47.85 -8.15
C ALA A 17 33.48 -46.65 -7.66
N GLU A 18 34.05 -45.75 -6.86
CA GLU A 18 33.36 -44.53 -6.43
C GLU A 18 32.97 -43.64 -7.63
N ALA A 19 33.84 -43.52 -8.64
CA ALA A 19 33.54 -42.76 -9.85
C ALA A 19 32.39 -43.38 -10.65
N GLU A 20 32.34 -44.71 -10.75
CA GLU A 20 31.24 -45.43 -11.40
C GLU A 20 29.93 -45.21 -10.65
N GLU A 21 29.94 -45.32 -9.31
CA GLU A 21 28.78 -45.03 -8.46
C GLU A 21 28.27 -43.59 -8.61
N VAL A 22 29.16 -42.60 -8.76
CA VAL A 22 28.76 -41.21 -9.04
C VAL A 22 28.12 -41.12 -10.43
N SER A 23 28.69 -41.80 -11.43
CA SER A 23 28.15 -41.78 -12.81
C SER A 23 26.77 -42.45 -12.90
N GLU A 24 26.53 -43.48 -12.09
CA GLU A 24 25.26 -44.17 -11.97
C GLU A 24 24.29 -43.49 -11.00
N GLU A 25 24.66 -42.31 -10.47
CA GLU A 25 23.87 -41.53 -9.52
C GLU A 25 23.61 -42.25 -8.18
N ARG A 26 24.35 -43.31 -7.83
CA ARG A 26 24.14 -44.08 -6.59
C ARG A 26 25.03 -43.66 -5.43
N HIS A 27 26.11 -42.93 -5.73
CA HIS A 27 27.07 -42.51 -4.71
C HIS A 27 26.38 -41.70 -3.60
N ALA A 28 26.64 -42.05 -2.34
CA ALA A 28 25.96 -41.46 -1.18
C ALA A 28 26.08 -39.93 -1.14
N GLY A 29 27.28 -39.39 -1.40
CA GLY A 29 27.50 -37.94 -1.43
C GLY A 29 26.75 -37.22 -2.56
N TYR A 30 26.50 -37.91 -3.69
CA TYR A 30 25.69 -37.35 -4.78
C TYR A 30 24.22 -37.28 -4.38
N GLN A 31 23.70 -38.35 -3.77
CA GLN A 31 22.34 -38.41 -3.26
C GLN A 31 22.08 -37.36 -2.17
N GLU A 32 23.02 -37.17 -1.24
CA GLU A 32 22.94 -36.10 -0.24
C GLU A 32 22.83 -34.71 -0.90
N LEU A 33 23.68 -34.43 -1.89
CA LEU A 33 23.63 -33.16 -2.62
C LEU A 33 22.31 -32.96 -3.39
N LEU A 34 21.74 -34.02 -3.97
CA LEU A 34 20.42 -33.97 -4.60
C LEU A 34 19.33 -33.61 -3.58
N THR A 35 19.34 -34.20 -2.39
CA THR A 35 18.35 -33.86 -1.36
C THR A 35 18.44 -32.40 -0.91
N VAL A 36 19.66 -31.86 -0.78
CA VAL A 36 19.90 -30.45 -0.46
C VAL A 36 19.43 -29.55 -1.60
N LEU A 37 19.68 -29.95 -2.85
CA LEU A 37 19.22 -29.21 -4.03
C LEU A 37 17.69 -29.17 -4.08
N ASP A 38 17.02 -30.29 -3.85
CA ASP A 38 15.56 -30.37 -3.82
C ASP A 38 14.95 -29.55 -2.68
N ALA A 39 15.53 -29.63 -1.47
CA ALA A 39 15.12 -28.80 -0.34
C ALA A 39 15.28 -27.31 -0.65
N THR A 40 16.37 -26.93 -1.31
CA THR A 40 16.62 -25.54 -1.72
C THR A 40 15.62 -25.09 -2.80
N ARG A 41 15.33 -25.95 -3.78
CA ARG A 41 14.32 -25.68 -4.82
C ARG A 41 12.94 -25.42 -4.19
N LEU A 42 12.50 -26.29 -3.29
CA LEU A 42 11.21 -26.15 -2.60
C LEU A 42 11.16 -24.87 -1.77
N ARG A 43 12.23 -24.56 -1.04
CA ARG A 43 12.35 -23.32 -0.27
C ARG A 43 12.22 -22.08 -1.16
N LEU A 44 12.90 -22.06 -2.31
CA LEU A 44 12.83 -20.94 -3.24
C LEU A 44 11.43 -20.79 -3.87
N MET A 45 10.77 -21.90 -4.19
CA MET A 45 9.39 -21.86 -4.68
C MET A 45 8.42 -21.28 -3.64
N SER A 46 8.56 -21.67 -2.37
CA SER A 46 7.75 -21.10 -1.28
C SER A 46 7.99 -19.60 -1.09
N ILE A 47 9.24 -19.15 -1.15
CA ILE A 47 9.56 -17.71 -1.08
C ILE A 47 8.92 -16.95 -2.24
N ALA A 48 8.97 -17.49 -3.46
CA ALA A 48 8.35 -16.87 -4.62
C ALA A 48 6.82 -16.77 -4.47
N GLU A 49 6.17 -17.79 -3.92
CA GLU A 49 4.72 -17.76 -3.65
C GLU A 49 4.35 -16.70 -2.61
N ILE A 50 5.11 -16.59 -1.51
CA ILE A 50 4.90 -15.54 -0.49
C ILE A 50 5.04 -14.15 -1.12
N GLN A 51 6.07 -13.93 -1.93
CA GLN A 51 6.28 -12.65 -2.62
C GLN A 51 5.12 -12.31 -3.57
N TYR A 52 4.59 -13.31 -4.28
CA TYR A 52 3.44 -13.13 -5.16
C TYR A 52 2.18 -12.74 -4.38
N GLN A 53 1.90 -13.40 -3.25
CA GLN A 53 0.75 -13.07 -2.39
C GLN A 53 0.88 -11.66 -1.80
N LEU A 54 2.07 -11.28 -1.34
CA LEU A 54 2.34 -9.92 -0.85
C LEU A 54 2.13 -8.86 -1.94
N ALA A 55 2.54 -9.13 -3.18
CA ALA A 55 2.31 -8.23 -4.29
C ALA A 55 0.81 -8.04 -4.58
N ILE A 56 0.01 -9.11 -4.51
CA ILE A 56 -1.46 -9.04 -4.64
C ILE A 56 -2.05 -8.19 -3.52
N GLN A 57 -1.65 -8.42 -2.28
CA GLN A 57 -2.16 -7.65 -1.13
C GLN A 57 -1.80 -6.16 -1.26
N HIS A 58 -0.57 -5.85 -1.65
CA HIS A 58 -0.14 -4.48 -1.90
C HIS A 58 -1.00 -3.82 -2.99
N ALA A 59 -1.21 -4.50 -4.12
CA ALA A 59 -2.04 -3.99 -5.21
C ALA A 59 -3.49 -3.71 -4.76
N LYS A 60 -4.08 -4.59 -3.95
CA LYS A 60 -5.42 -4.40 -3.37
C LYS A 60 -5.45 -3.16 -2.46
N HIS A 61 -4.50 -3.04 -1.55
CA HIS A 61 -4.42 -1.90 -0.65
C HIS A 61 -4.22 -0.58 -1.41
N THR A 62 -3.38 -0.55 -2.45
CA THR A 62 -3.21 0.62 -3.32
C THR A 62 -4.53 1.00 -3.99
N LEU A 63 -5.25 0.02 -4.55
CA LEU A 63 -6.54 0.26 -5.20
C LEU A 63 -7.56 0.88 -4.24
N ASP A 64 -7.68 0.34 -3.03
CA ASP A 64 -8.64 0.82 -2.04
C ASP A 64 -8.27 2.22 -1.53
N TYR A 65 -6.98 2.47 -1.28
CA TYR A 65 -6.48 3.81 -0.95
C TYR A 65 -6.80 4.82 -2.06
N THR A 66 -6.53 4.49 -3.33
CA THR A 66 -6.81 5.38 -4.45
C THR A 66 -8.30 5.67 -4.59
N LYS A 67 -9.18 4.67 -4.39
CA LYS A 67 -10.64 4.88 -4.39
C LYS A 67 -11.06 5.84 -3.27
N GLU A 68 -10.53 5.66 -2.07
CA GLU A 68 -10.84 6.54 -0.94
C GLU A 68 -10.37 7.97 -1.20
N GLN A 69 -9.16 8.12 -1.76
CA GLN A 69 -8.62 9.43 -2.14
C GLN A 69 -9.52 10.13 -3.18
N ILE A 70 -9.91 9.43 -4.25
CA ILE A 70 -10.83 9.99 -5.26
C ILE A 70 -12.15 10.44 -4.63
N ASN A 71 -12.71 9.64 -3.71
CA ASN A 71 -13.94 10.00 -3.01
C ASN A 71 -13.77 11.24 -2.12
N ASN A 72 -12.62 11.37 -1.46
CA ASN A 72 -12.31 12.53 -0.62
C ASN A 72 -12.07 13.79 -1.46
N ASP A 73 -11.39 13.67 -2.60
CA ASP A 73 -11.19 14.74 -3.56
C ASP A 73 -12.53 15.21 -4.13
N TYR A 74 -13.43 14.28 -4.47
CA TYR A 74 -14.78 14.61 -4.93
C TYR A 74 -15.59 15.37 -3.88
N LYS A 75 -15.56 14.93 -2.61
CA LYS A 75 -16.26 15.62 -1.50
C LYS A 75 -15.70 17.03 -1.28
N SER A 76 -14.36 17.18 -1.29
CA SER A 76 -13.70 18.47 -1.17
C SER A 76 -14.07 19.40 -2.31
N ALA A 77 -13.99 18.92 -3.56
CA ALA A 77 -14.36 19.70 -4.74
C ALA A 77 -15.84 20.13 -4.72
N LYS A 78 -16.74 19.27 -4.24
CA LYS A 78 -18.16 19.62 -4.06
C LYS A 78 -18.35 20.78 -3.07
N ASP A 79 -17.60 20.77 -1.97
CA ASP A 79 -17.62 21.85 -0.99
C ASP A 79 -17.01 23.15 -1.56
N ASP A 80 -15.92 23.05 -2.33
CA ASP A 80 -15.31 24.20 -3.00
C ASP A 80 -16.26 24.85 -4.00
N ILE A 81 -16.98 24.05 -4.80
CA ILE A 81 -18.01 24.54 -5.72
C ILE A 81 -19.11 25.26 -4.94
N LYS A 82 -19.59 24.67 -3.84
CA LYS A 82 -20.61 25.27 -3.00
C LYS A 82 -20.16 26.62 -2.43
N GLU A 83 -18.92 26.70 -1.93
CA GLU A 83 -18.39 27.95 -1.40
C GLU A 83 -18.20 29.00 -2.49
N LYS A 84 -17.76 28.60 -3.69
CA LYS A 84 -17.68 29.50 -4.85
C LYS A 84 -19.05 30.10 -5.20
N LEU A 85 -20.09 29.27 -5.27
CA LEU A 85 -21.45 29.73 -5.54
C LEU A 85 -21.98 30.65 -4.43
N LEU A 86 -21.70 30.33 -3.16
CA LEU A 86 -22.06 31.20 -2.04
C LEU A 86 -21.32 32.54 -2.11
N ALA A 87 -20.03 32.55 -2.48
CA ALA A 87 -19.27 33.78 -2.67
C ALA A 87 -19.85 34.64 -3.80
N ASP A 88 -20.24 34.03 -4.92
CA ASP A 88 -20.89 34.72 -6.04
C ASP A 88 -22.24 35.32 -5.62
N LEU A 89 -23.06 34.59 -4.85
CA LEU A 89 -24.31 35.11 -4.29
C LEU A 89 -24.07 36.28 -3.33
N ARG A 90 -23.07 36.19 -2.44
CA ARG A 90 -22.69 37.28 -1.53
C ARG A 90 -22.19 38.51 -2.30
N LYS A 91 -21.53 38.33 -3.45
CA LYS A 91 -21.14 39.43 -4.34
C LYS A 91 -22.37 40.07 -4.99
N LYS A 92 -23.24 39.29 -5.64
CA LYS A 92 -24.48 39.79 -6.25
C LYS A 92 -25.37 40.54 -5.26
N ARG A 93 -25.44 40.07 -4.01
CA ARG A 93 -26.16 40.78 -2.93
C ARG A 93 -25.55 42.15 -2.62
N ARG A 94 -24.21 42.24 -2.57
CA ARG A 94 -23.52 43.52 -2.39
C ARG A 94 -23.78 44.45 -3.57
N ASP A 95 -23.57 43.98 -4.79
CA ASP A 95 -23.82 44.76 -6.00
C ASP A 95 -25.27 45.28 -6.06
N ALA A 96 -26.26 44.48 -5.61
CA ALA A 96 -27.66 44.89 -5.53
C ALA A 96 -27.94 45.93 -4.43
N ASN A 97 -27.28 45.81 -3.27
CA ASN A 97 -27.36 46.81 -2.21
C ASN A 97 -26.74 48.14 -2.66
N ASP A 98 -25.55 48.10 -3.26
CA ASP A 98 -24.85 49.28 -3.78
C ASP A 98 -25.70 49.99 -4.83
N LEU A 99 -26.38 49.25 -5.71
CA LEU A 99 -27.32 49.80 -6.69
C LEU A 99 -28.53 50.46 -6.01
N ALA A 100 -29.13 49.81 -5.00
CA ALA A 100 -30.27 50.34 -4.28
C ALA A 100 -29.92 51.62 -3.51
N GLU A 101 -28.72 51.68 -2.93
CA GLU A 101 -28.18 52.88 -2.28
C GLU A 101 -27.96 54.01 -3.29
N SER A 102 -27.32 53.73 -4.43
CA SER A 102 -27.11 54.71 -5.51
C SER A 102 -28.43 55.29 -6.07
N LEU A 103 -29.46 54.46 -6.23
CA LEU A 103 -30.79 54.91 -6.65
C LEU A 103 -31.44 55.84 -5.61
N LYS A 104 -31.27 55.52 -4.33
CA LYS A 104 -31.77 56.35 -3.22
C LYS A 104 -31.05 57.70 -3.18
N GLU A 105 -29.73 57.72 -3.37
CA GLU A 105 -28.93 58.95 -3.48
C GLU A 105 -29.36 59.82 -4.67
N SER A 106 -29.77 59.19 -5.77
CA SER A 106 -30.28 59.85 -6.98
C SER A 106 -31.72 60.37 -6.83
N GLY A 107 -32.35 60.23 -5.66
CA GLY A 107 -33.69 60.72 -5.37
C GLY A 107 -34.83 59.78 -5.77
N VAL A 108 -34.54 58.54 -6.17
CA VAL A 108 -35.55 57.52 -6.45
C VAL A 108 -36.00 56.86 -5.15
N GLN A 109 -37.31 56.85 -4.87
CA GLN A 109 -37.85 56.10 -3.73
C GLN A 109 -37.75 54.59 -4.00
N VAL A 110 -36.84 53.92 -3.27
CA VAL A 110 -36.74 52.46 -3.26
C VAL A 110 -37.65 51.90 -2.15
N PRO A 111 -38.62 51.01 -2.49
CA PRO A 111 -39.50 50.40 -1.49
C PRO A 111 -38.73 49.69 -0.37
N PRO A 112 -39.10 49.91 0.92
CA PRO A 112 -38.40 49.30 2.06
C PRO A 112 -38.47 47.75 2.05
N ASP A 113 -39.52 47.19 1.44
CA ASP A 113 -39.68 45.73 1.27
C ASP A 113 -38.59 45.09 0.40
N LEU A 114 -37.93 45.86 -0.49
CA LEU A 114 -36.84 45.33 -1.33
C LEU A 114 -35.55 45.15 -0.53
N PHE A 115 -35.26 46.03 0.42
CA PHE A 115 -34.12 45.88 1.33
C PHE A 115 -34.30 44.66 2.24
N ALA A 116 -35.50 44.48 2.79
CA ALA A 116 -35.82 43.30 3.61
C ALA A 116 -35.67 41.97 2.83
N ARG A 117 -35.92 41.98 1.51
CA ARG A 117 -35.70 40.81 0.64
C ARG A 117 -34.24 40.60 0.25
N LEU A 118 -33.40 41.62 0.32
CA LEU A 118 -31.96 41.53 0.07
C LEU A 118 -31.18 41.00 1.29
N ASP A 119 -31.74 41.13 2.49
CA ASP A 119 -31.21 40.60 3.76
C ASP A 119 -31.35 39.06 3.90
N VAL A 120 -31.20 38.32 2.81
CA VAL A 120 -31.09 36.86 2.87
C VAL A 120 -29.81 36.49 3.62
N ILE A 121 -29.97 35.72 4.70
CA ILE A 121 -28.86 35.20 5.50
C ILE A 121 -28.10 34.16 4.68
N LEU A 122 -27.03 34.60 4.02
CA LEU A 122 -26.07 33.71 3.38
C LEU A 122 -25.05 33.26 4.44
N PRO A 123 -24.85 31.95 4.66
CA PRO A 123 -23.90 31.46 5.66
C PRO A 123 -22.50 32.00 5.37
N ASN A 124 -21.78 32.48 6.38
CA ASN A 124 -20.48 33.13 6.25
C ASN A 124 -19.36 32.12 6.62
N PRO A 125 -18.26 32.00 5.86
CA PRO A 125 -17.28 30.93 6.02
C PRO A 125 -16.31 31.15 7.19
N ASN A 126 -16.43 32.25 7.94
CA ASN A 126 -15.61 32.49 9.14
C ASN A 126 -15.89 31.53 10.30
N ARG A 127 -16.88 30.63 10.19
CA ARG A 127 -16.82 29.34 10.87
C ARG A 127 -15.79 28.47 10.14
N ARG A 128 -14.51 28.79 10.34
CA ARG A 128 -13.38 27.99 9.89
C ARG A 128 -13.68 26.55 10.26
N ARG A 129 -13.90 25.67 9.26
CA ARG A 129 -13.70 24.25 9.52
C ARG A 129 -12.29 24.14 10.08
N PRO A 130 -12.06 23.44 11.20
CA PRO A 130 -10.70 23.08 11.55
C PRO A 130 -10.14 22.43 10.29
N ARG A 131 -9.07 23.03 9.78
CA ARG A 131 -8.27 22.45 8.72
C ARG A 131 -7.75 21.18 9.38
N GLU A 132 -8.49 20.07 9.26
CA GLU A 132 -7.90 18.78 9.56
C GLU A 132 -6.65 18.79 8.72
N HIS A 133 -5.51 18.75 9.40
CA HIS A 133 -4.24 18.54 8.77
C HIS A 133 -4.36 17.17 8.11
N GLY A 134 -4.97 17.15 6.92
CA GLY A 134 -4.83 16.09 5.95
C GLY A 134 -3.34 15.85 5.91
N ARG A 135 -2.97 14.63 6.31
CA ARG A 135 -1.61 14.13 6.53
C ARG A 135 -0.75 14.35 5.29
N SER A 136 -0.42 15.60 5.02
CA SER A 136 0.55 16.08 4.04
C SER A 136 1.89 16.06 4.74
N GLN A 137 2.29 14.87 5.19
CA GLN A 137 3.66 14.51 5.56
C GLN A 137 3.71 12.99 5.81
N ARG A 138 3.35 12.21 4.79
CA ARG A 138 4.06 10.95 4.55
C ARG A 138 4.77 11.12 3.23
N GLN A 139 6.07 11.40 3.34
CA GLN A 139 7.06 11.29 2.28
C GLN A 139 6.78 10.01 1.46
N PRO A 140 6.73 10.05 0.12
CA PRO A 140 6.41 8.86 -0.66
C PRO A 140 7.50 7.77 -0.61
N TYR A 141 8.70 8.03 -0.03
CA TYR A 141 9.80 7.05 0.01
C TYR A 141 10.70 7.11 1.26
N ALA A 142 10.34 7.84 2.32
CA ALA A 142 11.13 7.83 3.55
C ALA A 142 10.47 6.90 4.58
N SER A 143 11.01 5.69 4.66
CA SER A 143 10.70 4.61 5.60
C SER A 143 9.24 4.15 5.65
N ILE A 144 8.90 3.26 4.71
CA ILE A 144 8.02 2.15 5.05
C ILE A 144 8.75 1.35 6.15
N ASN A 145 8.55 1.72 7.41
CA ASN A 145 8.79 0.79 8.50
C ASN A 145 7.74 -0.32 8.34
N LEU A 146 8.09 -1.35 7.56
CA LEU A 146 7.49 -2.69 7.51
C LEU A 146 7.69 -3.40 8.86
N LYS A 147 7.47 -2.69 9.98
CA LYS A 147 7.22 -3.37 11.23
C LYS A 147 5.79 -3.87 11.12
N LEU A 148 5.64 -5.09 10.62
CA LEU A 148 4.46 -5.91 10.87
C LEU A 148 4.11 -5.74 12.35
N SER A 149 2.83 -5.54 12.67
CA SER A 149 2.48 -5.42 14.07
C SER A 149 2.87 -6.73 14.77
N GLU A 150 3.28 -6.67 16.05
CA GLU A 150 3.63 -7.89 16.79
C GLU A 150 2.49 -8.93 16.79
N HIS A 151 1.26 -8.47 16.56
CA HIS A 151 0.09 -9.29 16.35
C HIS A 151 0.16 -10.06 15.02
N ASP A 152 0.40 -9.38 13.91
CA ASP A 152 0.47 -9.99 12.57
C ASP A 152 1.64 -11.00 12.49
N ILE A 153 2.77 -10.67 13.11
CA ILE A 153 3.92 -11.58 13.22
C ILE A 153 3.56 -12.86 13.99
N LYS A 154 2.73 -12.75 15.03
CA LYS A 154 2.29 -13.92 15.82
C LYS A 154 1.31 -14.79 15.05
N GLU A 155 0.38 -14.17 14.32
CA GLU A 155 -0.58 -14.90 13.48
C GLU A 155 0.13 -15.63 12.33
N ASP A 156 1.06 -14.97 11.64
CA ASP A 156 1.83 -15.58 10.56
C ASP A 156 2.71 -16.73 11.08
N ASN A 157 3.36 -16.57 12.24
CA ASN A 157 4.15 -17.65 12.83
C ASN A 157 3.28 -18.83 13.27
N ALA A 158 2.09 -18.59 13.81
CA ALA A 158 1.14 -19.65 14.17
C ALA A 158 0.66 -20.40 12.92
N TYR A 159 0.43 -19.70 11.82
CA TYR A 159 0.06 -20.30 10.54
C TYR A 159 1.19 -21.12 9.91
N ILE A 160 2.43 -20.63 9.95
CA ILE A 160 3.61 -21.37 9.47
C ILE A 160 3.82 -22.66 10.29
N GLN A 161 3.64 -22.59 11.62
CA GLN A 161 3.75 -23.76 12.49
C GLN A 161 2.66 -24.80 12.22
N SER A 162 1.42 -24.38 11.94
CA SER A 162 0.33 -25.30 11.63
C SER A 162 0.52 -26.00 10.29
N LEU A 163 1.08 -25.31 9.29
CA LEU A 163 1.47 -25.91 8.01
C LEU A 163 2.53 -26.99 8.21
N HIS A 164 3.59 -26.72 8.99
CA HIS A 164 4.63 -27.72 9.26
C HIS A 164 4.14 -28.95 10.04
N GLN A 165 3.10 -28.82 10.86
CA GLN A 165 2.47 -29.96 11.54
C GLN A 165 1.63 -30.81 10.61
N GLN A 166 1.00 -30.21 9.59
CA GLN A 166 0.22 -30.94 8.59
C GLN A 166 1.09 -31.66 7.57
N THR A 167 2.28 -31.16 7.25
CA THR A 167 3.19 -31.81 6.29
C THR A 167 4.02 -32.94 6.90
N ASN A 168 4.11 -33.02 8.24
CA ASN A 168 4.85 -34.04 8.99
C ASN A 168 3.94 -35.07 9.68
N ALA A 169 2.63 -35.03 9.43
CA ALA A 169 1.64 -36.02 9.85
C ALA A 169 1.23 -36.88 8.66
#